data_AF-A0A3M2T9W8-F1
#
_entry.id   AF-A0A3M2T9W8-F1
#
_cell.length_a   1.000
_cell.length_b   1.000
_cell.length_c   1.000
_cell.angle_alpha   90.00
_cell.angle_beta   90.00
_cell.angle_gamma   90.00
#
_symmetry.space_group_name_H-M   'P 1'
#
loop_
_entity.id
_entity.type
_entity.pdbx_description
1 polymer ?
#
loop_
_entity_poly.entity_id
_entity_poly.type
_entity_poly.pdbx_seq_one_letter_code
_entity_poly.pdbx_strand_id
1 'polypeptide(L)'
;MNWVAEELGSWWANIYRSDDAEAQLTVPANKGNEAMVYLTYLIDRYSNLPEVAVFLHDARFQWHNDNPSNDAVISVNDLNLDFVKSTGYANLRCTWVVGCPSELEPARYLRERPDDTDHPTAMEFPGRFMELFPGVTVPHVVGIPCCSQFAVSRKRIRDRPIEDYIRYRDWLLNTSLPTDVSGRVFEYSWHMIFGKPAQHCTDPRACYCQTYSYCNMTNEDLENQWSWGEPFVVEVPEFEE
;
A
#
# COMPACT_ATOMS: atom_id res chain seq x y z
N MET A 1 -5.48 -16.56 17.59
CA MET A 1 -6.78 -16.04 17.10
C MET A 1 -6.47 -14.95 16.09
N ASN A 2 -7.18 -14.93 14.98
CA ASN A 2 -6.86 -14.11 13.82
C ASN A 2 -8.06 -13.21 13.55
N TRP A 3 -7.89 -11.92 13.82
CA TRP A 3 -8.97 -10.92 13.72
C TRP A 3 -9.61 -10.90 12.33
N VAL A 4 -8.87 -11.20 11.26
CA VAL A 4 -9.41 -11.23 9.90
C VAL A 4 -10.51 -12.29 9.77
N ALA A 5 -10.29 -13.48 10.32
CA ALA A 5 -11.29 -14.56 10.24
C ALA A 5 -12.51 -14.29 11.13
N GLU A 6 -12.32 -13.58 12.24
CA GLU A 6 -13.37 -13.27 13.21
C GLU A 6 -14.25 -12.10 12.74
N GLU A 7 -13.65 -11.07 12.15
CA GLU A 7 -14.31 -9.80 11.84
C GLU A 7 -14.66 -9.63 10.35
N LEU A 8 -13.93 -10.32 9.45
CA LEU A 8 -14.10 -10.25 8.00
C LEU A 8 -14.51 -11.60 7.43
N GLY A 9 -15.43 -12.31 8.10
CA GLY A 9 -15.85 -13.67 7.73
C GLY A 9 -16.51 -13.81 6.34
N SER A 10 -16.91 -12.70 5.72
CA SER A 10 -17.38 -12.65 4.33
C SER A 10 -16.25 -12.67 3.29
N TRP A 11 -15.00 -12.46 3.72
CA TRP A 11 -13.82 -12.42 2.88
C TRP A 11 -12.99 -13.70 3.00
N TRP A 12 -12.40 -14.12 1.88
CA TRP A 12 -11.37 -15.16 1.92
C TRP A 12 -10.03 -14.55 2.32
N ALA A 13 -9.48 -14.99 3.45
CA ALA A 13 -8.20 -14.50 3.95
C ALA A 13 -7.00 -15.31 3.40
N ASN A 14 -5.93 -14.62 3.04
CA ASN A 14 -4.59 -15.20 2.84
C ASN A 14 -3.62 -14.49 3.78
N ILE A 15 -3.20 -15.18 4.84
CA ILE A 15 -2.34 -14.59 5.88
C ILE A 15 -0.98 -15.21 5.75
N TYR A 16 -0.04 -14.40 5.27
CA TYR A 16 1.34 -14.81 5.09
C TYR A 16 2.14 -14.55 6.37
N ARG A 17 3.01 -15.50 6.71
CA ARG A 17 4.06 -15.31 7.73
C ARG A 17 5.39 -15.15 7.00
N SER A 18 6.04 -13.99 7.15
CA SER A 18 7.29 -13.73 6.44
C SER A 18 8.53 -14.25 7.18
N ASP A 19 8.41 -14.49 8.48
CA ASP A 19 9.45 -14.93 9.40
C ASP A 19 9.41 -16.43 9.72
N ASP A 20 8.39 -17.14 9.23
CA ASP A 20 8.21 -18.59 9.40
C ASP A 20 8.20 -19.29 8.04
N ALA A 21 9.30 -19.99 7.73
CA ALA A 21 9.45 -20.73 6.47
C ALA A 21 8.62 -22.03 6.42
N GLU A 22 8.11 -22.51 7.55
CA GLU A 22 7.25 -23.71 7.63
C GLU A 22 5.76 -23.36 7.62
N ALA A 23 5.40 -22.07 7.71
CA ALA A 23 4.03 -21.61 7.62
C ALA A 23 3.38 -22.01 6.29
N GLN A 24 2.10 -22.38 6.35
CA GLN A 24 1.32 -22.81 5.18
C GLN A 24 1.32 -21.77 4.05
N LEU A 25 1.28 -20.48 4.40
CA LEU A 25 1.46 -19.36 3.50
C LEU A 25 2.68 -18.59 3.98
N THR A 26 3.78 -18.70 3.25
CA THR A 26 5.06 -18.06 3.55
C THR A 26 5.62 -17.39 2.29
N VAL A 27 6.78 -16.76 2.43
CA VAL A 27 7.48 -16.03 1.37
C VAL A 27 8.85 -16.65 1.10
N PRO A 28 9.42 -16.48 -0.11
CA PRO A 28 10.75 -17.02 -0.41
C PRO A 28 11.89 -16.39 0.41
N ALA A 29 11.70 -15.16 0.92
CA ALA A 29 12.63 -14.50 1.84
C ALA A 29 11.94 -13.35 2.59
N ASN A 30 12.31 -13.11 3.85
CA ASN A 30 11.81 -11.96 4.62
C ASN A 30 12.53 -10.66 4.21
N LYS A 31 12.12 -10.05 3.09
CA LYS A 31 12.79 -8.88 2.49
C LYS A 31 11.81 -7.96 1.80
N GLY A 32 11.98 -6.65 1.94
CA GLY A 32 11.10 -5.66 1.30
C GLY A 32 9.72 -5.52 1.93
N ASN A 33 9.58 -5.84 3.23
CA ASN A 33 8.34 -5.74 3.99
C ASN A 33 7.15 -6.43 3.30
N GLU A 34 6.00 -5.75 3.22
CA GLU A 34 4.77 -6.23 2.61
C GLU A 34 4.92 -6.52 1.12
N ALA A 35 5.92 -5.93 0.45
CA ALA A 35 6.06 -6.09 -0.99
C ALA A 35 6.33 -7.54 -1.38
N MET A 36 7.12 -8.29 -0.60
CA MET A 36 7.34 -9.70 -0.87
C MET A 36 6.08 -10.53 -0.70
N VAL A 37 5.29 -10.24 0.33
CA VAL A 37 4.01 -10.90 0.60
C VAL A 37 3.05 -10.65 -0.56
N TYR A 38 2.90 -9.39 -0.98
CA TYR A 38 1.97 -9.01 -2.03
C TYR A 38 2.37 -9.60 -3.39
N LEU A 39 3.66 -9.54 -3.75
CA LEU A 39 4.17 -10.17 -4.97
C LEU A 39 3.96 -11.68 -4.96
N THR A 40 4.20 -12.33 -3.82
CA THR A 40 3.97 -13.78 -3.68
C THR A 40 2.49 -14.12 -3.86
N TYR A 41 1.57 -13.38 -3.24
CA TYR A 41 0.14 -13.56 -3.46
C TYR A 41 -0.25 -13.36 -4.94
N LEU A 42 0.22 -12.28 -5.57
CA LEU A 42 -0.10 -11.96 -6.96
C LEU A 42 0.33 -13.07 -7.92
N ILE A 43 1.48 -13.71 -7.64
CA ILE A 43 2.02 -14.83 -8.43
C ILE A 43 1.22 -16.11 -8.14
N ASP A 44 1.12 -16.51 -6.88
CA ASP A 44 0.53 -17.79 -6.46
C ASP A 44 -0.96 -17.87 -6.80
N ARG A 45 -1.65 -16.73 -6.78
CA ARG A 45 -3.10 -16.64 -7.01
C ARG A 45 -3.48 -16.14 -8.40
N TYR A 46 -2.53 -15.85 -9.28
CA TYR A 46 -2.79 -15.18 -10.56
C TYR A 46 -3.93 -15.83 -11.39
N SER A 47 -3.96 -17.17 -11.42
CA SER A 47 -4.96 -17.95 -12.15
C SER A 47 -6.34 -18.03 -11.46
N ASN A 48 -6.41 -17.84 -10.14
CA ASN A 48 -7.62 -18.00 -9.33
C ASN A 48 -7.99 -16.76 -8.48
N LEU A 49 -7.53 -15.57 -8.89
CA LEU A 49 -7.82 -14.29 -8.23
C LEU A 49 -9.32 -14.05 -7.97
N PRO A 50 -9.71 -13.49 -6.81
CA PRO A 50 -11.07 -13.01 -6.55
C PRO A 50 -11.41 -11.82 -7.47
N GLU A 51 -12.67 -11.38 -7.50
CA GLU A 51 -13.06 -10.21 -8.33
C GLU A 51 -12.36 -8.93 -7.89
N VAL A 52 -12.19 -8.77 -6.57
CA VAL A 52 -11.41 -7.74 -5.92
C VAL A 52 -10.54 -8.41 -4.86
N ALA A 53 -9.26 -8.05 -4.83
CA ALA A 53 -8.33 -8.40 -3.77
C ALA A 53 -8.00 -7.14 -2.96
N VAL A 54 -7.99 -7.26 -1.63
CA VAL A 54 -7.60 -6.18 -0.71
C VAL A 54 -6.31 -6.59 -0.03
N PHE A 55 -5.33 -5.69 -0.06
CA PHE A 55 -4.00 -5.86 0.52
C PHE A 55 -3.89 -4.98 1.76
N LEU A 56 -3.58 -5.60 2.89
CA LEU A 56 -3.57 -4.97 4.22
C LEU A 56 -2.31 -5.35 4.98
N HIS A 57 -1.92 -4.50 5.93
CA HIS A 57 -0.96 -4.86 6.96
C HIS A 57 -1.59 -5.79 8.00
N ASP A 58 -0.76 -6.39 8.85
CA ASP A 58 -1.15 -7.45 9.77
C ASP A 58 -1.98 -6.95 10.96
N ALA A 59 -1.70 -5.75 11.44
CA ALA A 59 -2.35 -5.17 12.60
C ALA A 59 -3.70 -4.51 12.24
N ARG A 60 -4.75 -4.87 13.01
CA ARG A 60 -6.10 -4.33 12.86
C ARG A 60 -6.17 -2.82 13.13
N PHE A 61 -5.55 -2.35 14.20
CA PHE A 61 -5.59 -0.96 14.63
C PHE A 61 -4.26 -0.27 14.33
N GLN A 62 -4.23 0.65 13.36
CA GLN A 62 -3.01 1.32 12.91
C GLN A 62 -3.29 2.76 12.44
N TRP A 63 -2.35 3.67 12.70
CA TRP A 63 -2.45 5.10 12.37
C TRP A 63 -2.68 5.40 10.88
N HIS A 64 -2.34 4.46 9.99
CA HIS A 64 -2.52 4.59 8.55
C HIS A 64 -3.84 3.96 8.05
N ASN A 65 -4.69 3.43 8.95
CA ASN A 65 -6.06 3.04 8.62
C ASN A 65 -6.93 4.28 8.66
N ASP A 66 -7.35 4.74 7.49
CA ASP A 66 -7.88 6.09 7.30
C ASP A 66 -9.36 6.22 7.71
N ASN A 67 -9.61 6.03 9.00
CA ASN A 67 -10.92 6.19 9.63
C ASN A 67 -10.75 6.58 11.12
N PRO A 68 -11.78 7.14 11.77
CA PRO A 68 -11.66 7.68 13.14
C PRO A 68 -11.24 6.67 14.22
N SER A 69 -11.41 5.37 14.00
CA SER A 69 -11.04 4.32 14.95
C SER A 69 -9.72 3.64 14.60
N ASN A 70 -9.05 4.07 13.53
CA ASN A 70 -7.86 3.43 13.00
C ASN A 70 -8.06 1.92 12.72
N ASP A 71 -9.30 1.47 12.48
CA ASP A 71 -9.66 0.05 12.40
C ASP A 71 -9.74 -0.41 10.94
N ALA A 72 -8.90 -1.37 10.54
CA ALA A 72 -8.91 -1.94 9.19
C ALA A 72 -10.25 -2.62 8.84
N VAL A 73 -11.00 -3.10 9.83
CA VAL A 73 -12.31 -3.74 9.60
C VAL A 73 -13.30 -2.75 8.99
N ILE A 74 -13.31 -1.50 9.46
CA ILE A 74 -14.16 -0.42 8.93
C ILE A 74 -13.80 -0.16 7.46
N SER A 75 -12.51 0.04 7.16
CA SER A 75 -12.05 0.29 5.80
C SER A 75 -12.41 -0.85 4.83
N VAL A 76 -12.37 -2.10 5.26
CA VAL A 76 -12.73 -3.24 4.40
C VAL A 76 -14.25 -3.37 4.22
N ASN A 77 -15.04 -3.22 5.29
CA ASN A 77 -16.48 -3.38 5.23
C ASN A 77 -17.18 -2.27 4.44
N ASP A 78 -16.68 -1.04 4.54
CA ASP A 78 -17.29 0.11 3.88
C ASP A 78 -16.75 0.33 2.46
N LEU A 79 -15.80 -0.51 2.01
CA LEU A 79 -15.19 -0.42 0.70
C LEU A 79 -16.22 -0.59 -0.43
N ASN A 80 -16.34 0.42 -1.28
CA ASN A 80 -17.16 0.39 -2.47
C ASN A 80 -16.52 -0.49 -3.56
N LEU A 81 -16.89 -1.77 -3.60
CA LEU A 81 -16.34 -2.73 -4.56
C LEU A 81 -16.67 -2.39 -6.03
N ASP A 82 -17.81 -1.74 -6.29
CA ASP A 82 -18.16 -1.30 -7.65
C ASP A 82 -17.22 -0.19 -8.13
N PHE A 83 -16.87 0.74 -7.24
CA PHE A 83 -15.83 1.71 -7.53
C PHE A 83 -14.50 1.02 -7.84
N VAL A 84 -14.01 0.12 -6.96
CA VAL A 84 -12.75 -0.62 -7.19
C VAL A 84 -12.75 -1.36 -8.52
N LYS A 85 -13.85 -2.05 -8.87
CA LYS A 85 -13.99 -2.74 -10.17
C LYS A 85 -13.96 -1.78 -11.36
N SER A 86 -14.60 -0.62 -11.25
CA SER A 86 -14.66 0.38 -12.33
C SER A 86 -13.34 1.11 -12.56
N THR A 87 -12.64 1.48 -11.48
CA THR A 87 -11.35 2.20 -11.55
C THR A 87 -10.15 1.26 -11.66
N GLY A 88 -10.33 0.00 -11.26
CA GLY A 88 -9.31 -1.05 -11.29
C GLY A 88 -8.39 -1.10 -10.06
N TYR A 89 -8.17 0.04 -9.40
CA TYR A 89 -7.33 0.20 -8.21
C TYR A 89 -7.86 1.35 -7.34
N ALA A 90 -7.92 1.15 -6.03
CA ALA A 90 -8.21 2.18 -5.04
C ALA A 90 -7.23 2.05 -3.87
N ASN A 91 -6.61 3.15 -3.45
CA ASN A 91 -5.88 3.21 -2.20
C ASN A 91 -6.88 3.25 -1.04
N LEU A 92 -6.63 2.53 0.05
CA LEU A 92 -7.51 2.56 1.23
C LEU A 92 -7.32 3.83 2.07
N ARG A 93 -6.29 4.61 1.76
CA ARG A 93 -6.04 5.93 2.33
C ARG A 93 -6.39 7.02 1.33
N CYS A 94 -7.17 7.99 1.79
CA CYS A 94 -7.64 9.16 1.08
C CYS A 94 -6.97 10.45 1.56
N THR A 95 -6.54 10.51 2.83
CA THR A 95 -5.83 11.67 3.37
C THR A 95 -4.48 11.92 2.68
N TRP A 96 -4.13 13.19 2.49
CA TRP A 96 -2.90 13.60 1.81
C TRP A 96 -1.71 13.76 2.72
N VAL A 97 -1.85 13.52 4.03
CA VAL A 97 -0.82 13.94 5.01
C VAL A 97 0.55 13.31 4.75
N VAL A 98 0.59 12.06 4.25
CA VAL A 98 1.85 11.39 3.88
C VAL A 98 1.72 10.88 2.45
N GLY A 99 2.71 11.21 1.61
CA GLY A 99 2.82 10.71 0.25
C GLY A 99 2.23 11.60 -0.86
N CYS A 100 1.31 12.52 -0.53
CA CYS A 100 0.71 13.47 -1.48
C CYS A 100 1.02 14.93 -1.11
N PRO A 101 1.07 15.85 -2.09
CA PRO A 101 0.92 15.63 -3.52
C PRO A 101 2.20 15.12 -4.21
N SER A 102 3.34 15.14 -3.51
CA SER A 102 4.66 14.85 -4.04
C SER A 102 5.56 14.27 -2.96
N GLU A 103 5.63 12.94 -2.87
CA GLU A 103 6.58 12.27 -1.97
C GLU A 103 7.98 12.28 -2.55
N LEU A 104 8.10 11.88 -3.81
CA LEU A 104 9.39 11.69 -4.47
C LEU A 104 9.47 12.58 -5.70
N GLU A 105 10.67 13.05 -6.01
CA GLU A 105 10.97 13.83 -7.20
C GLU A 105 12.01 13.12 -8.09
N PRO A 106 11.71 11.96 -8.71
CA PRO A 106 12.74 11.10 -9.28
C PRO A 106 13.56 11.75 -10.39
N ALA A 107 12.94 12.57 -11.25
CA ALA A 107 13.67 13.30 -12.29
C ALA A 107 14.66 14.33 -11.71
N ARG A 108 14.36 14.93 -10.55
CA ARG A 108 15.26 15.84 -9.85
C ARG A 108 16.47 15.06 -9.30
N TYR A 109 16.21 13.98 -8.55
CA TYR A 109 17.27 13.13 -7.99
C TYR A 109 18.16 12.52 -9.08
N LEU A 110 17.60 12.15 -10.25
CA LEU A 110 18.37 11.65 -11.38
C LEU A 110 19.30 12.70 -11.99
N ARG A 111 18.81 13.95 -12.11
CA ARG A 111 19.55 15.07 -12.72
C ARG A 111 20.62 15.64 -11.79
N GLU A 112 20.24 15.90 -10.54
CA GLU A 112 21.06 16.63 -9.57
C GLU A 112 21.94 15.69 -8.76
N ARG A 113 21.53 14.43 -8.57
CA ARG A 113 22.22 13.44 -7.72
C ARG A 113 22.63 14.03 -6.36
N PRO A 114 21.66 14.59 -5.61
CA PRO A 114 21.96 15.14 -4.30
C PRO A 114 22.45 14.02 -3.36
N ASP A 115 23.38 14.37 -2.48
CA ASP A 115 23.78 13.52 -1.36
C ASP A 115 22.79 13.77 -0.21
N ASP A 116 21.74 12.95 -0.16
CA ASP A 116 20.60 13.11 0.74
C ASP A 116 20.40 11.84 1.56
N THR A 117 21.36 11.60 2.46
CA THR A 117 21.45 10.37 3.26
C THR A 117 20.24 10.15 4.16
N ASP A 118 19.49 11.21 4.49
CA ASP A 118 18.28 11.14 5.29
C ASP A 118 17.07 10.62 4.48
N HIS A 119 17.15 10.65 3.14
CA HIS A 119 16.12 10.15 2.23
C HIS A 119 16.68 9.10 1.25
N PRO A 120 17.14 7.93 1.76
CA PRO A 120 17.77 6.90 0.94
C PRO A 120 16.86 6.36 -0.17
N THR A 121 15.55 6.30 0.09
CA THR A 121 14.58 5.91 -0.95
C THR A 121 14.57 6.92 -2.10
N ALA A 122 14.59 8.23 -1.83
CA ALA A 122 14.56 9.24 -2.88
C ALA A 122 15.83 9.22 -3.75
N MET A 123 16.99 8.94 -3.13
CA MET A 123 18.25 8.74 -3.86
C MET A 123 18.21 7.52 -4.78
N GLU A 124 17.66 6.39 -4.32
CA GLU A 124 17.66 5.13 -5.06
C GLU A 124 16.53 5.01 -6.09
N PHE A 125 15.36 5.61 -5.81
CA PHE A 125 14.13 5.42 -6.58
C PHE A 125 14.29 5.65 -8.09
N PRO A 126 15.00 6.67 -8.60
CA PRO A 126 15.11 6.88 -10.05
C PRO A 126 15.76 5.69 -10.77
N GLY A 127 16.81 5.11 -10.18
CA GLY A 127 17.48 3.93 -10.71
C GLY A 127 16.57 2.72 -10.68
N ARG A 128 15.93 2.48 -9.53
CA ARG A 128 15.02 1.34 -9.34
C ARG A 128 13.76 1.45 -10.20
N PHE A 129 13.24 2.65 -10.41
CA PHE A 129 12.12 2.91 -11.30
C PHE A 129 12.43 2.45 -12.73
N MET A 130 13.63 2.75 -13.25
CA MET A 130 14.03 2.31 -14.60
C MET A 130 14.17 0.79 -14.70
N GLU A 131 14.56 0.12 -13.62
CA GLU A 131 14.63 -1.35 -13.54
C GLU A 131 13.24 -2.00 -13.50
N LEU A 132 12.32 -1.43 -12.71
CA LEU A 132 10.93 -1.92 -12.60
C LEU A 132 10.11 -1.61 -13.85
N PHE A 133 10.28 -0.44 -14.44
CA PHE A 133 9.51 0.08 -15.58
C PHE A 133 10.41 0.35 -16.80
N PRO A 134 10.99 -0.70 -17.43
CA PRO A 134 11.91 -0.52 -18.53
C PRO A 134 11.24 0.20 -19.71
N GLY A 135 11.90 1.23 -20.23
CA GLY A 135 11.40 2.04 -21.34
C GLY A 135 10.37 3.11 -20.96
N VAL A 136 9.99 3.22 -19.67
CA VAL A 136 9.11 4.29 -19.19
C VAL A 136 9.96 5.47 -18.74
N THR A 137 9.57 6.68 -19.14
CA THR A 137 10.23 7.91 -18.71
C THR A 137 10.10 8.08 -17.19
N VAL A 138 11.23 8.35 -16.52
CA VAL A 138 11.28 8.64 -15.09
C VAL A 138 10.38 9.84 -14.79
N PRO A 139 9.41 9.72 -13.87
CA PRO A 139 8.45 10.79 -13.61
C PRO A 139 9.12 11.97 -12.89
N HIS A 140 8.58 13.16 -13.11
CA HIS A 140 8.99 14.36 -12.36
C HIS A 140 8.66 14.25 -10.87
N VAL A 141 7.45 13.75 -10.58
CA VAL A 141 6.89 13.60 -9.25
C VAL A 141 6.23 12.23 -9.15
N VAL A 142 6.41 11.58 -8.00
CA VAL A 142 5.58 10.45 -7.57
C VAL A 142 4.84 10.89 -6.31
N GLY A 143 3.53 10.66 -6.30
CA GLY A 143 2.70 11.01 -5.16
C GLY A 143 1.46 10.13 -5.09
N ILE A 144 1.19 9.60 -3.92
CA ILE A 144 0.01 8.81 -3.56
C ILE A 144 -0.04 8.73 -2.03
N PRO A 145 -1.22 8.66 -1.38
CA PRO A 145 -1.26 8.38 0.05
C PRO A 145 -0.46 7.10 0.38
N CYS A 146 0.39 7.18 1.39
CA CYS A 146 1.39 6.15 1.70
C CYS A 146 0.80 4.78 2.07
N CYS A 147 1.72 3.88 2.40
CA CYS A 147 1.53 2.77 3.32
C CYS A 147 0.89 1.51 2.74
N SER A 148 0.97 1.33 1.41
CA SER A 148 0.75 0.03 0.75
C SER A 148 -0.54 -0.72 1.16
N GLN A 149 -1.63 -0.01 1.47
CA GLN A 149 -2.94 -0.64 1.69
C GLN A 149 -3.89 -0.22 0.58
N PHE A 150 -4.34 -1.17 -0.22
CA PHE A 150 -5.11 -0.89 -1.42
C PHE A 150 -5.99 -2.07 -1.83
N ALA A 151 -7.01 -1.78 -2.63
CA ALA A 151 -7.86 -2.76 -3.28
C ALA A 151 -7.65 -2.73 -4.80
N VAL A 152 -7.58 -3.91 -5.41
CA VAL A 152 -7.34 -4.06 -6.86
C VAL A 152 -8.32 -5.06 -7.43
N SER A 153 -8.89 -4.72 -8.59
CA SER A 153 -9.74 -5.67 -9.32
C SER A 153 -8.91 -6.77 -9.98
N ARG A 154 -9.51 -7.96 -10.15
CA ARG A 154 -8.96 -9.08 -10.92
C ARG A 154 -8.48 -8.64 -12.30
N LYS A 155 -9.35 -7.90 -12.98
CA LYS A 155 -9.10 -7.41 -14.34
C LYS A 155 -7.83 -6.58 -14.35
N ARG A 156 -7.69 -5.69 -13.36
CA ARG A 156 -6.53 -4.81 -13.29
C ARG A 156 -5.23 -5.54 -12.97
N ILE A 157 -5.26 -6.54 -12.09
CA ILE A 157 -4.09 -7.41 -11.87
C ILE A 157 -3.70 -8.14 -13.17
N ARG A 158 -4.69 -8.59 -13.95
CA ARG A 158 -4.47 -9.32 -15.21
C ARG A 158 -4.15 -8.45 -16.42
N ASP A 159 -4.30 -7.13 -16.34
CA ASP A 159 -3.79 -6.22 -17.38
C ASP A 159 -2.25 -6.32 -17.49
N ARG A 160 -1.58 -6.80 -16.43
CA ARG A 160 -0.15 -7.07 -16.39
C ARG A 160 0.10 -8.58 -16.45
N PRO A 161 1.01 -9.06 -17.34
CA PRO A 161 1.37 -10.47 -17.40
C PRO A 161 2.00 -10.97 -16.09
N ILE A 162 1.82 -12.25 -15.77
CA ILE A 162 2.36 -12.86 -14.54
C ILE A 162 3.89 -12.73 -14.47
N GLU A 163 4.56 -12.78 -15.62
CA GLU A 163 6.00 -12.68 -15.79
C GLU A 163 6.57 -11.36 -15.23
N ASP A 164 5.80 -10.27 -15.28
CA ASP A 164 6.23 -9.01 -14.68
C ASP A 164 6.22 -9.09 -13.15
N TYR A 165 5.21 -9.71 -12.54
CA TYR A 165 5.17 -9.91 -11.08
C TYR A 165 6.31 -10.81 -10.61
N ILE A 166 6.64 -11.85 -11.38
CA ILE A 166 7.81 -12.70 -11.13
C ILE A 166 9.10 -11.86 -11.20
N ARG A 167 9.26 -11.06 -12.27
CA ARG A 167 10.42 -10.18 -12.44
C ARG A 167 10.56 -9.17 -11.29
N TYR A 168 9.45 -8.61 -10.80
CA TYR A 168 9.45 -7.72 -9.64
C TYR A 168 9.91 -8.43 -8.36
N ARG A 169 9.43 -9.66 -8.13
CA ARG A 169 9.85 -10.46 -6.97
C ARG A 169 11.32 -10.85 -7.07
N ASP A 170 11.78 -11.23 -8.26
CA ASP A 170 13.18 -11.57 -8.50
C ASP A 170 14.09 -10.35 -8.32
N TRP A 171 13.65 -9.17 -8.75
CA TRP A 171 14.35 -7.92 -8.47
C TRP A 171 14.46 -7.68 -6.96
N LEU A 172 13.36 -7.87 -6.21
CA LEU A 172 13.34 -7.67 -4.76
C LEU A 172 14.26 -8.66 -4.04
N LEU A 173 14.29 -9.92 -4.48
CA LEU A 173 15.20 -10.94 -3.92
C LEU A 173 16.66 -10.59 -4.17
N ASN A 174 17.00 -10.11 -5.37
CA ASN A 174 18.39 -9.95 -5.80
C ASN A 174 19.00 -8.58 -5.53
N THR A 175 18.21 -7.54 -5.27
CA THR A 175 18.74 -6.19 -5.00
C THR A 175 19.63 -6.15 -3.75
N SER A 176 20.68 -5.34 -3.73
CA SER A 176 21.50 -5.13 -2.52
C SER A 176 20.92 -4.07 -1.58
N LEU A 177 19.76 -3.49 -1.91
CA LEU A 177 19.12 -2.47 -1.10
C LEU A 177 18.64 -3.04 0.25
N PRO A 178 18.72 -2.24 1.33
CA PRO A 178 18.05 -2.53 2.59
C PRO A 178 16.55 -2.81 2.43
N THR A 179 15.99 -3.59 3.36
CA THR A 179 14.57 -4.02 3.34
C THR A 179 13.61 -2.83 3.35
N ASP A 180 13.88 -1.82 4.18
CA ASP A 180 13.08 -0.60 4.29
C ASP A 180 13.10 0.22 2.99
N VAL A 181 14.26 0.36 2.36
CA VAL A 181 14.41 1.11 1.10
C VAL A 181 13.73 0.37 -0.06
N SER A 182 13.99 -0.93 -0.20
CA SER A 182 13.39 -1.73 -1.28
C SER A 182 11.87 -1.91 -1.12
N GLY A 183 11.38 -1.99 0.12
CA GLY A 183 9.95 -1.97 0.42
C GLY A 183 9.30 -0.64 0.01
N ARG A 184 9.88 0.50 0.40
CA ARG A 184 9.39 1.83 0.03
C ARG A 184 9.41 2.11 -1.47
N VAL A 185 10.37 1.54 -2.20
CA VAL A 185 10.35 1.58 -3.68
C VAL A 185 9.08 0.95 -4.23
N PHE A 186 8.63 -0.18 -3.68
CA PHE A 186 7.36 -0.81 -4.08
C PHE A 186 6.14 -0.04 -3.59
N GLU A 187 6.16 0.47 -2.35
CA GLU A 187 5.10 1.30 -1.78
C GLU A 187 4.70 2.43 -2.72
N TYR A 188 5.69 3.19 -3.20
CA TYR A 188 5.51 4.27 -4.16
C TYR A 188 5.48 3.82 -5.62
N SER A 189 5.37 2.52 -5.89
CA SER A 189 5.21 1.97 -7.24
C SER A 189 3.90 1.21 -7.45
N TRP A 190 3.18 0.80 -6.41
CA TRP A 190 2.00 -0.06 -6.55
C TRP A 190 0.93 0.50 -7.47
N HIS A 191 0.58 1.77 -7.31
CA HIS A 191 -0.41 2.42 -8.16
C HIS A 191 0.04 2.45 -9.62
N MET A 192 1.33 2.67 -9.90
CA MET A 192 1.90 2.61 -11.26
C MET A 192 1.98 1.19 -11.82
N ILE A 193 2.27 0.18 -10.98
CA ILE A 193 2.18 -1.23 -11.36
C ILE A 193 0.77 -1.57 -11.83
N PHE A 194 -0.24 -1.05 -11.11
CA PHE A 194 -1.65 -1.07 -11.48
C PHE A 194 -2.05 0.14 -12.33
N GLY A 195 -1.11 0.68 -13.11
CA GLY A 195 -1.21 1.67 -14.19
C GLY A 195 -2.04 2.92 -13.91
N LYS A 196 -2.01 3.41 -12.68
CA LYS A 196 -2.33 4.80 -12.35
C LYS A 196 -1.13 5.70 -12.70
N PRO A 197 -1.35 7.02 -12.87
CA PRO A 197 -0.26 7.97 -13.08
C PRO A 197 0.70 8.01 -11.88
N ALA A 198 1.94 8.43 -12.10
CA ALA A 198 2.94 8.55 -11.03
C ALA A 198 2.48 9.47 -9.88
N GLN A 199 1.78 10.55 -10.20
CA GLN A 199 1.04 11.36 -9.24
C GLN A 199 -0.44 10.96 -9.27
N HIS A 200 -0.87 10.19 -8.29
CA HIS A 200 -2.25 9.72 -8.09
C HIS A 200 -2.81 10.22 -6.76
N CYS A 201 -2.89 11.55 -6.64
CA CYS A 201 -3.43 12.24 -5.47
C CYS A 201 -4.83 12.76 -5.78
N THR A 202 -5.85 11.94 -5.49
CA THR A 202 -7.26 12.33 -5.64
C THR A 202 -7.65 13.24 -4.49
N ASP A 203 -8.43 14.29 -4.76
CA ASP A 203 -9.00 15.15 -3.70
C ASP A 203 -9.57 14.29 -2.55
N PRO A 204 -9.22 14.55 -1.28
CA PRO A 204 -9.62 13.69 -0.17
C PRO A 204 -11.13 13.50 -0.07
N ARG A 205 -11.93 14.55 -0.26
CA ARG A 205 -13.40 14.46 -0.19
C ARG A 205 -13.95 13.58 -1.30
N ALA A 206 -13.46 13.75 -2.53
CA ALA A 206 -13.82 12.89 -3.64
C ALA A 206 -13.41 11.43 -3.38
N CYS A 207 -12.22 11.20 -2.80
CA CYS A 207 -11.74 9.87 -2.46
C CYS A 207 -12.66 9.18 -1.44
N TYR A 208 -12.97 9.80 -0.30
CA TYR A 208 -13.84 9.17 0.71
C TYR A 208 -15.26 8.92 0.16
N CYS A 209 -15.80 9.84 -0.64
CA CYS A 209 -17.08 9.65 -1.31
C CYS A 209 -17.08 8.45 -2.26
N GLN A 210 -16.03 8.30 -3.08
CA GLN A 210 -15.96 7.23 -4.08
C GLN A 210 -15.62 5.88 -3.47
N THR A 211 -14.61 5.84 -2.59
CA THR A 211 -14.08 4.61 -1.98
C THR A 211 -14.97 4.08 -0.87
N TYR A 212 -15.62 4.96 -0.09
CA TYR A 212 -16.37 4.58 1.11
C TYR A 212 -17.81 5.09 1.16
N SER A 213 -18.28 5.80 0.13
CA SER A 213 -19.62 6.43 0.09
C SER A 213 -19.82 7.55 1.13
N TYR A 214 -18.74 8.07 1.73
CA TYR A 214 -18.80 9.16 2.70
C TYR A 214 -18.79 10.54 1.99
N CYS A 215 -19.88 10.86 1.28
CA CYS A 215 -19.90 12.05 0.40
C CYS A 215 -20.17 13.38 1.11
N ASN A 216 -20.59 13.36 2.37
CA ASN A 216 -21.00 14.55 3.13
C ASN A 216 -19.94 15.02 4.15
N MET A 217 -18.67 14.63 3.98
CA MET A 217 -17.61 15.05 4.89
C MET A 217 -17.40 16.57 4.85
N THR A 218 -17.34 17.17 6.03
CA THR A 218 -17.03 18.59 6.24
C THR A 218 -15.52 18.82 6.18
N ASN A 219 -15.09 20.10 6.18
CA ASN A 219 -13.66 20.40 6.30
C ASN A 219 -13.11 19.96 7.66
N GLU A 220 -13.90 20.14 8.72
CA GLU A 220 -13.55 19.69 10.07
C GLU A 220 -13.37 18.17 10.12
N ASP A 221 -14.23 17.40 9.45
CA ASP A 221 -14.06 15.94 9.36
C ASP A 221 -12.72 15.59 8.69
N LEU A 222 -12.39 16.25 7.58
CA LEU A 222 -11.16 16.00 6.81
C LEU A 222 -9.89 16.41 7.57
N GLU A 223 -9.93 17.54 8.28
CA GLU A 223 -8.84 18.02 9.13
C GLU A 223 -8.64 17.11 10.34
N ASN A 224 -9.74 16.66 10.94
CA ASN A 224 -9.69 15.83 12.14
C ASN A 224 -9.24 14.39 11.85
N GLN A 225 -9.35 13.87 10.62
CA GLN A 225 -8.77 12.54 10.27
C GLN A 225 -7.29 12.40 10.71
N TRP A 226 -6.56 13.51 10.89
CA TRP A 226 -5.21 13.53 11.46
C TRP A 226 -5.15 13.53 12.99
N SER A 227 -6.03 14.25 13.68
CA SER A 227 -6.00 14.40 15.15
C SER A 227 -6.48 13.18 15.92
N TRP A 228 -7.09 12.19 15.26
CA TRP A 228 -7.46 10.89 15.84
C TRP A 228 -6.28 9.89 15.94
N GLY A 229 -5.07 10.32 15.56
CA GLY A 229 -3.81 9.57 15.70
C GLY A 229 -2.98 9.94 16.94
N GLU A 230 -3.37 10.95 17.71
CA GLU A 230 -2.85 11.10 19.08
C GLU A 230 -3.40 9.90 19.89
N PRO A 231 -2.54 9.12 20.56
CA PRO A 231 -3.01 7.98 21.32
C PRO A 231 -4.04 8.48 22.32
N PHE A 232 -5.22 7.86 22.36
CA PHE A 232 -5.91 7.76 23.64
C PHE A 232 -4.87 7.20 24.60
N VAL A 233 -4.40 8.04 25.53
CA VAL A 233 -3.70 7.59 26.71
C VAL A 233 -4.70 6.71 27.44
N VAL A 234 -4.70 5.42 27.12
CA VAL A 234 -5.31 4.44 27.98
C VAL A 234 -4.41 4.46 29.21
N GLU A 235 -4.88 5.12 30.27
CA GLU A 235 -4.30 4.94 31.61
C GLU A 235 -4.34 3.44 31.89
N VAL A 236 -3.20 2.79 31.72
CA VAL A 236 -2.98 1.44 32.24
C VAL A 236 -2.95 1.62 33.75
N PRO A 237 -3.90 1.04 34.52
CA PRO A 237 -3.80 1.10 35.97
C PRO A 237 -2.50 0.39 36.36
N GLU A 238 -1.64 1.07 37.12
CA GLU A 238 -0.51 0.45 37.80
C GLU A 238 -1.03 -0.78 38.56
N PHE A 239 -0.61 -1.97 38.12
CA PHE A 239 -0.68 -3.13 38.98
C PHE A 239 0.46 -2.98 39.99
N GLU A 240 0.09 -2.62 41.22
CA GLU A 240 0.97 -2.79 42.39
C GLU A 240 1.36 -4.27 42.54
N GLU A 241 2.62 -4.48 42.94
CA GLU A 241 3.37 -5.74 43.04
C GLU A 241 2.66 -6.93 43.70
#